data_AF-A0A7Y3YU22-F1
#
_entry.id   AF-A0A7Y3YU22-F1
#
_cell.length_a   1.000
_cell.length_b   1.000
_cell.length_c   1.000
_cell.angle_alpha   90.00
_cell.angle_beta   90.00
_cell.angle_gamma   90.00
#
_symmetry.space_group_name_H-M   'P 1'
#
loop_
_entity.id
_entity.type
_entity.pdbx_description
1 polymer ?
#
loop_
_entity_poly.entity_id
_entity_poly.type
_entity_poly.pdbx_seq_one_letter_code
_entity_poly.pdbx_strand_id
1 'polypeptide(L)'
;MPQRQENLDIPLKVRELSKDQDSSLKAWLIYLGVSQHELAEQLNVSQARVSQYCSKKIKNKSVLLKISEALGITPEQLSFEPDTIPLMVFINDKGK
;
A
#
# COMPACT_ATOMS: atom_id res chain seq x y z
N MET A 1 18.80 23.70 -0.86
CA MET A 1 17.40 23.24 -0.76
C MET A 1 17.44 21.75 -0.40
N PRO A 2 17.17 21.33 0.85
CA PRO A 2 17.18 19.92 1.17
C PRO A 2 15.93 19.29 0.54
N GLN A 3 16.15 18.25 -0.27
CA GLN A 3 15.09 17.39 -0.79
C GLN A 3 14.32 16.88 0.44
N ARG A 4 13.04 17.26 0.58
CA ARG A 4 12.14 16.63 1.55
C ARG A 4 12.01 15.17 1.14
N GLN A 5 12.92 14.34 1.63
CA GLN A 5 12.76 12.90 1.64
C GLN A 5 11.65 12.67 2.66
N GLU A 6 10.41 12.61 2.17
CA GLU A 6 9.30 12.16 2.98
C GLU A 6 9.66 10.72 3.36
N ASN A 7 10.04 10.52 4.63
CA ASN A 7 10.25 9.21 5.19
C ASN A 7 8.89 8.52 5.20
N LEU A 8 8.52 7.94 4.06
CA LEU A 8 7.36 7.06 3.99
C LEU A 8 7.72 5.86 4.85
N ASP A 9 7.16 5.81 6.05
CA ASP A 9 7.41 4.79 7.07
C ASP A 9 6.83 3.42 6.59
N ILE A 10 7.37 2.89 5.50
CA ILE A 10 6.91 1.68 4.84
C ILE A 10 7.76 0.53 5.36
N PRO A 11 7.16 -0.50 5.97
CA PRO A 11 7.90 -1.67 6.43
C PRO A 11 8.66 -2.34 5.28
N LEU A 12 9.91 -2.75 5.52
CA LEU A 12 10.70 -3.55 4.56
C LEU A 12 9.94 -4.79 4.08
N LYS A 13 9.13 -5.39 4.95
CA LYS A 13 8.29 -6.54 4.60
C LYS A 13 7.29 -6.21 3.49
N VAL A 14 6.67 -5.04 3.54
CA VAL A 14 5.73 -4.55 2.52
C VAL A 14 6.44 -4.37 1.18
N ARG A 15 7.68 -3.85 1.18
CA ARG A 15 8.49 -3.76 -0.06
C ARG A 15 8.69 -5.12 -0.71
N GLU A 16 9.15 -6.10 0.06
CA GLU A 16 9.47 -7.43 -0.45
C GLU A 16 8.21 -8.14 -0.95
N LEU A 17 7.10 -8.04 -0.21
CA LEU A 17 5.79 -8.53 -0.66
C LEU A 17 5.32 -7.84 -1.94
N SER A 18 5.59 -6.54 -2.11
CA SER A 18 5.15 -5.81 -3.31
C SER A 18 5.89 -6.25 -4.57
N LYS A 19 7.13 -6.73 -4.44
CA LYS A 19 7.90 -7.34 -5.54
C LYS A 19 7.37 -8.73 -5.90
N ASP A 20 7.02 -9.53 -4.90
CA ASP A 20 6.46 -10.87 -5.11
C ASP A 20 5.06 -10.83 -5.74
N GLN A 21 4.26 -9.84 -5.36
CA GLN A 21 2.86 -9.74 -5.77
C GLN A 21 2.60 -8.76 -6.94
N ASP A 22 3.64 -8.10 -7.44
CA ASP A 22 3.58 -7.02 -8.43
C ASP A 22 2.55 -5.92 -8.07
N SER A 23 2.31 -5.71 -6.77
CA SER A 23 1.21 -4.85 -6.30
C SER A 23 1.44 -4.37 -4.87
N SER A 24 1.56 -3.05 -4.71
CA SER A 24 1.70 -2.38 -3.41
C SER A 24 0.50 -2.62 -2.50
N LEU A 25 -0.71 -2.60 -3.06
CA LEU A 25 -1.94 -2.82 -2.30
C LEU A 25 -2.00 -4.24 -1.71
N LYS A 26 -1.66 -5.26 -2.52
CA LYS A 26 -1.60 -6.65 -2.03
C LYS A 26 -0.58 -6.82 -0.91
N ALA A 27 0.58 -6.18 -1.05
CA ALA A 27 1.61 -6.23 -0.05
C ALA A 27 1.13 -5.68 1.29
N TRP A 28 0.43 -4.54 1.28
CA TRP A 28 -0.19 -3.97 2.47
C TRP A 28 -1.28 -4.88 3.06
N LEU A 29 -2.14 -5.46 2.22
CA LEU A 29 -3.16 -6.42 2.67
C LEU A 29 -2.54 -7.62 3.40
N ILE A 30 -1.51 -8.23 2.82
CA ILE A 30 -0.80 -9.37 3.43
C ILE A 30 -0.11 -8.96 4.72
N TYR A 31 0.55 -7.79 4.73
CA TYR A 31 1.25 -7.28 5.90
C TYR A 31 0.33 -6.99 7.08
N LEU A 32 -0.83 -6.38 6.80
CA LEU A 32 -1.85 -6.04 7.80
C LEU A 32 -2.77 -7.23 8.15
N GLY A 33 -2.64 -8.36 7.45
CA GLY A 33 -3.54 -9.50 7.62
C GLY A 33 -4.97 -9.24 7.15
N VAL A 34 -5.18 -8.23 6.30
CA VAL A 34 -6.50 -7.84 5.77
C VAL A 34 -6.76 -8.58 4.47
N SER A 35 -7.94 -9.19 4.35
CA SER A 35 -8.35 -9.86 3.11
C SER A 35 -8.95 -8.87 2.11
N GLN A 36 -8.94 -9.21 0.81
CA GLN A 36 -9.61 -8.38 -0.21
C GLN A 36 -11.11 -8.20 0.07
N HIS A 37 -11.74 -9.20 0.69
CA HIS A 37 -13.13 -9.15 1.10
C HIS A 37 -13.35 -8.12 2.22
N GLU A 38 -12.55 -8.17 3.28
CA GLU A 38 -12.58 -7.20 4.38
C GLU A 38 -12.38 -5.77 3.88
N LEU A 39 -11.42 -5.56 2.98
CA LEU A 39 -11.21 -4.24 2.37
C LEU A 39 -12.41 -3.82 1.52
N ALA A 40 -13.06 -4.75 0.83
CA ALA A 40 -14.24 -4.47 0.02
C ALA A 40 -15.42 -4.02 0.89
N GLU A 41 -15.65 -4.72 2.01
CA GLU A 41 -16.66 -4.38 3.02
C GLU A 41 -16.40 -2.99 3.61
N GLN A 42 -15.16 -2.70 4.03
CA GLN A 42 -14.79 -1.38 4.58
C GLN A 42 -14.98 -0.24 3.58
N LEU A 43 -14.67 -0.48 2.30
CA LEU A 43 -14.82 0.52 1.25
C LEU A 43 -16.25 0.60 0.69
N ASN A 44 -17.15 -0.29 1.14
CA ASN A 44 -18.49 -0.45 0.60
C ASN A 44 -18.48 -0.65 -0.94
N VAL A 45 -17.59 -1.51 -1.43
CA VAL A 45 -17.46 -1.87 -2.84
C VAL A 45 -17.48 -3.38 -3.02
N SER A 46 -17.68 -3.86 -4.24
CA SER A 46 -17.60 -5.30 -4.51
C SER A 46 -16.17 -5.82 -4.42
N GLN A 47 -15.97 -7.07 -4.00
CA GLN A 47 -14.64 -7.73 -4.01
C GLN A 47 -13.95 -7.67 -5.39
N ALA A 48 -14.72 -7.73 -6.48
CA ALA A 48 -14.21 -7.55 -7.85
C ALA A 48 -13.59 -6.17 -8.12
N ARG A 49 -14.06 -5.10 -7.45
CA ARG A 49 -13.44 -3.76 -7.52
C ARG A 49 -12.08 -3.77 -6.82
N VAL A 50 -11.97 -4.41 -5.66
CA VAL A 50 -10.70 -4.54 -4.92
C VAL A 50 -9.68 -5.36 -5.72
N SER A 51 -10.09 -6.47 -6.33
CA SER A 51 -9.23 -7.21 -7.26
C SER A 51 -8.71 -6.33 -8.41
N GLN A 52 -9.55 -5.46 -8.99
CA GLN A 52 -9.09 -4.51 -10.01
C GLN A 52 -8.08 -3.50 -9.48
N TYR A 53 -8.27 -2.98 -8.27
CA TYR A 53 -7.31 -2.08 -7.62
C TYR A 53 -5.98 -2.76 -7.33
N CYS A 54 -6.02 -4.05 -7.05
CA CYS A 54 -4.82 -4.84 -6.86
C CYS A 54 -4.09 -5.11 -8.18
N SER A 55 -4.82 -5.46 -9.24
CA SER A 55 -4.22 -5.78 -10.54
C SER A 55 -3.76 -4.56 -11.34
N LYS A 56 -4.21 -3.35 -11.00
CA LYS A 56 -3.90 -2.13 -11.74
C LYS A 56 -3.48 -1.00 -10.81
N LYS A 57 -2.51 -0.19 -11.24
CA LYS A 57 -2.13 1.03 -10.53
C LYS A 57 -3.34 1.96 -10.37
N ILE A 58 -3.61 2.33 -9.13
CA ILE A 58 -4.73 3.19 -8.76
C ILE A 58 -4.37 4.64 -9.14
N LYS A 59 -4.94 5.13 -10.24
CA LYS A 59 -4.69 6.52 -10.71
C LYS A 59 -5.56 7.55 -9.98
N ASN A 60 -6.67 7.11 -9.39
CA ASN A 60 -7.64 8.01 -8.79
C ASN A 60 -7.26 8.30 -7.33
N LYS A 61 -6.89 9.57 -7.05
CA LYS A 61 -6.51 10.02 -5.71
C LYS A 61 -7.60 9.78 -4.66
N SER A 62 -8.88 9.96 -5.00
CA SER A 62 -9.98 9.75 -4.05
C SER A 62 -10.14 8.28 -3.66
N VAL A 63 -9.92 7.35 -4.60
CA VAL A 63 -9.93 5.91 -4.31
C VAL A 63 -8.74 5.55 -3.44
N LEU A 64 -7.58 6.10 -3.78
CA LEU A 64 -6.33 5.84 -3.08
C LEU A 64 -6.39 6.34 -1.63
N LEU A 65 -6.96 7.52 -1.40
CA LEU A 65 -7.24 8.07 -0.08
C LEU A 65 -8.15 7.16 0.74
N LYS A 66 -9.29 6.73 0.18
CA LYS A 66 -10.22 5.82 0.87
C LYS A 66 -9.56 4.51 1.28
N ILE A 67 -8.76 3.92 0.39
CA ILE A 67 -8.06 2.66 0.67
C ILE A 67 -7.00 2.87 1.74
N SER A 68 -6.22 3.96 1.66
CA SER A 68 -5.22 4.27 2.66
C SER A 68 -5.86 4.52 4.03
N GLU A 69 -6.98 5.23 4.09
CA GLU A 69 -7.77 5.44 5.32
C GLU A 69 -8.28 4.12 5.90
N ALA A 70 -8.85 3.24 5.06
CA ALA A 70 -9.33 1.93 5.47
C ALA A 70 -8.20 1.06 6.08
N LEU A 71 -7.00 1.17 5.53
CA LEU A 71 -5.82 0.42 5.99
C LEU A 71 -5.04 1.14 7.10
N GLY A 72 -5.42 2.36 7.48
CA GLY A 72 -4.71 3.17 8.48
C GLY A 72 -3.32 3.66 8.05
N ILE A 73 -3.08 3.78 6.75
CA ILE A 73 -1.81 4.24 6.15
C ILE A 73 -2.03 5.54 5.38
N THR A 74 -0.95 6.16 4.91
CA THR A 74 -1.04 7.32 4.02
C THR A 74 -1.19 6.92 2.55
N PRO A 75 -1.80 7.77 1.71
CA PRO A 75 -1.88 7.51 0.27
C PRO A 75 -0.49 7.38 -0.37
N GLU A 76 0.50 8.11 0.11
CA GLU A 76 1.87 8.03 -0.41
C GLU A 76 2.53 6.67 -0.09
N GLN A 77 2.25 6.12 1.10
CA GLN A 77 2.67 4.76 1.47
C GLN A 77 1.99 3.67 0.63
N LEU A 78 0.82 3.94 0.02
CA LEU A 78 0.12 2.99 -0.86
C LEU A 78 0.51 3.16 -2.33
N SER A 79 0.79 4.39 -2.77
CA SER A 79 1.17 4.75 -4.13
C SER A 79 2.68 4.64 -4.39
N PHE A 80 3.35 3.74 -3.69
CA PHE A 80 4.80 3.56 -3.77
C PHE A 80 5.16 2.61 -4.93
N GLU A 81 6.24 2.91 -5.64
CA GLU A 81 6.80 2.05 -6.68
C GLU A 81 8.06 1.36 -6.14
N PRO A 82 8.09 0.03 -6.01
CA PRO A 82 9.19 -0.69 -5.36
C PRO A 82 10.54 -0.55 -6.09
N ASP A 83 10.50 -0.22 -7.38
CA ASP A 83 11.68 0.00 -8.23
C ASP A 83 12.17 1.46 -8.19
N THR A 84 11.26 2.41 -8.01
CA THR A 84 11.56 3.85 -8.05
C THR A 84 12.01 4.40 -6.69
N ILE A 85 11.62 3.75 -5.58
CA ILE A 85 11.83 4.30 -4.24
C ILE A 85 13.11 3.75 -3.60
N PRO A 86 14.01 4.62 -3.13
CA PRO A 86 15.28 4.21 -2.54
C PRO A 86 15.07 3.45 -1.22
N LEU A 87 15.92 2.45 -0.99
CA LEU A 87 15.79 1.53 0.15
C LEU A 87 15.77 2.23 1.53
N MET A 88 16.39 3.40 1.64
CA MET A 88 16.42 4.21 2.86
C MET A 88 15.05 4.71 3.33
N VAL A 89 14.03 4.68 2.47
CA VAL A 89 12.65 5.05 2.83
C VAL A 89 11.99 3.92 3.63
N PHE A 90 12.40 2.68 3.44
CA PHE A 90 11.77 1.55 4.12
C PHE A 90 12.34 1.38 5.51
N ILE A 91 11.46 1.30 6.50
CA ILE A 91 11.84 1.07 7.88
C ILE A 91 11.84 -0.43 8.20
N ASN A 92 12.77 -0.84 9.05
CA ASN A 92 12.75 -2.18 9.62
C ASN A 92 11.74 -2.16 10.76
N ASP A 93 10.47 -2.45 10.45
CA ASP A 93 9.42 -2.60 11.45
C ASP A 93 9.92 -3.57 12.52
N LYS A 94 10.19 -3.04 13.71
CA LYS A 94 10.46 -3.85 14.88
C LYS A 94 9.11 -4.38 15.31
N GLY A 95 8.77 -5.54 14.73
CA GLY A 95 7.57 -6.28 15.07
C GLY A 95 7.33 -6.23 16.57
N LYS A 96 6.16 -5.73 16.94
CA LYS A 96 5.62 -5.92 18.29
C LYS A 96 5.34 -7.40 18.53
#